data_AF-A0A960S3L8-F1
#
_entry.id   AF-A0A960S3L8-F1
#
_cell.length_a   1.000
_cell.length_b   1.000
_cell.length_c   1.000
_cell.angle_alpha   90.00
_cell.angle_beta   90.00
_cell.angle_gamma   90.00
#
_symmetry.space_group_name_H-M   'P 1'
#
loop_
_entity.id
_entity.type
_entity.pdbx_description
1 polymer ?
#
loop_
_entity_poly.entity_id
_entity_poly.type
_entity_poly.pdbx_seq_one_letter_code
_entity_poly.pdbx_strand_id
1 'polypeptide(L)'
;MEERKFLDLDHVCDQIISKEDRLMFMEAISCYQIGSHRAAIILAWSAAADCLGRRIDELAAEGDGDAKKAQTALSRVKGKASYEETLISQAKKCELFDDYEEKCLRYARDTRSKCAHPTGVI
;
A
#
# COMPACT_ATOMS: atom_id res chain seq x y z
N MET A 1 -25.62 6.38 -11.42
CA MET A 1 -24.46 6.29 -12.31
C MET A 1 -23.30 6.88 -11.54
N GLU A 2 -22.39 6.03 -11.08
CA GLU A 2 -21.19 6.49 -10.38
C GLU A 2 -20.31 7.18 -11.43
N GLU A 3 -20.03 8.47 -11.24
CA GLU A 3 -19.08 9.19 -12.09
C GLU A 3 -17.75 8.44 -12.02
N ARG A 4 -17.43 7.72 -13.09
CA ARG A 4 -16.11 7.13 -13.25
C ARG A 4 -15.16 8.29 -13.53
N LYS A 5 -14.74 8.97 -12.46
CA LYS A 5 -13.74 10.06 -12.51
C LYS A 5 -12.52 9.48 -13.22
N PHE A 6 -12.20 10.02 -14.39
CA PHE A 6 -11.00 9.63 -15.10
C PHE A 6 -9.82 10.04 -14.22
N LEU A 7 -9.21 9.05 -13.56
CA LEU A 7 -8.09 9.30 -12.66
C LEU A 7 -6.84 9.34 -13.52
N ASP A 8 -6.27 10.52 -13.68
CA ASP A 8 -4.98 10.69 -14.30
C ASP A 8 -3.90 10.18 -13.33
N LEU A 9 -3.31 9.02 -13.66
CA LEU A 9 -2.31 8.38 -12.81
C LEU A 9 -1.03 9.21 -12.72
N ASP A 10 -0.71 10.02 -13.72
CA ASP A 10 0.43 10.93 -13.68
C ASP A 10 0.16 12.04 -12.66
N HIS A 11 -1.06 12.58 -12.64
CA HIS A 11 -1.47 13.55 -11.62
C HIS A 11 -1.46 12.96 -10.20
N VAL A 12 -1.85 11.70 -10.03
CA VAL A 12 -1.76 11.01 -8.73
C VAL A 12 -0.32 10.80 -8.32
N CYS A 13 0.55 10.43 -9.26
CA CYS A 13 1.99 10.31 -9.03
C CYS A 13 2.58 11.63 -8.51
N ASP A 14 2.08 12.77 -9.01
CA ASP A 14 2.48 14.09 -8.56
C ASP A 14 2.14 14.45 -7.12
N GLN A 15 1.17 13.75 -6.52
CA GLN A 15 0.79 13.95 -5.13
C GLN A 15 1.67 13.14 -4.15
N ILE A 16 2.49 12.22 -4.66
CA ILE A 16 3.37 11.38 -3.82
C ILE A 16 4.60 12.19 -3.40
N ILE A 17 4.67 12.52 -2.11
CA ILE A 17 5.76 13.33 -1.53
C ILE A 17 7.09 12.57 -1.51
N SER A 18 7.06 11.29 -1.11
CA SER A 18 8.27 10.46 -1.06
C SER A 18 8.77 10.17 -2.47
N LYS A 19 10.02 10.53 -2.76
CA LYS A 19 10.65 10.25 -4.05
C LYS A 19 10.74 8.75 -4.33
N GLU A 20 10.98 7.94 -3.30
CA GLU A 20 11.09 6.49 -3.41
C GLU A 20 9.74 5.85 -3.77
N ASP A 21 8.67 6.25 -3.07
CA ASP A 21 7.31 5.78 -3.39
C ASP A 21 6.89 6.20 -4.79
N ARG A 22 7.22 7.44 -5.15
CA ARG A 22 6.90 7.98 -6.47
C ARG A 22 7.56 7.15 -7.57
N LEU A 23 8.85 6.83 -7.43
CA LEU A 23 9.56 5.98 -8.39
C LEU A 23 8.92 4.59 -8.49
N MET A 24 8.56 3.98 -7.36
CA MET A 24 7.92 2.66 -7.36
C MET A 24 6.51 2.71 -8.00
N PHE A 25 5.76 3.79 -7.78
CA PHE A 25 4.45 4.00 -8.39
C PHE A 25 4.56 4.27 -9.90
N MET A 26 5.57 5.02 -10.36
CA MET A 26 5.85 5.19 -11.80
C MET A 26 6.15 3.87 -12.50
N GLU A 27 6.86 2.96 -11.83
CA GLU A 27 7.11 1.61 -12.36
C GLU A 27 5.81 0.81 -12.45
N ALA A 28 4.90 0.96 -11.48
CA ALA A 28 3.57 0.35 -11.54
C ALA A 28 2.76 0.86 -12.74
N ILE A 29 2.79 2.18 -13.01
CA ILE A 29 2.17 2.79 -14.20
C ILE A 29 2.80 2.24 -15.47
N SER A 30 4.13 2.16 -15.53
CA SER A 30 4.87 1.63 -16.69
C SER A 30 4.48 0.18 -16.99
N CYS A 31 4.41 -0.67 -15.95
CA CYS A 31 3.92 -2.04 -16.06
C CYS A 31 2.49 -2.10 -16.60
N TYR A 32 1.62 -1.19 -16.18
CA TYR A 32 0.24 -1.12 -16.66
C TYR A 32 0.19 -0.78 -18.16
N GLN A 33 0.96 0.22 -18.59
CA GLN A 33 1.02 0.70 -19.98
C GLN A 33 1.52 -0.37 -20.96
N ILE A 34 2.46 -1.23 -20.53
CA ILE A 34 2.98 -2.32 -21.38
C ILE A 34 2.15 -3.61 -21.32
N GLY A 35 0.99 -3.61 -20.66
CA GLY A 35 0.12 -4.78 -20.52
C GLY A 35 0.54 -5.78 -19.43
N SER A 36 1.56 -5.46 -18.63
CA SER A 36 2.00 -6.27 -17.48
C SER A 36 1.13 -6.00 -16.24
N HIS A 37 -0.17 -6.24 -16.36
CA HIS A 37 -1.15 -5.83 -15.35
C HIS A 37 -0.94 -6.46 -13.97
N ARG A 38 -0.48 -7.73 -13.92
CA ARG A 38 -0.17 -8.40 -12.65
C ARG A 38 0.99 -7.72 -11.93
N ALA A 39 2.05 -7.36 -12.66
CA ALA A 39 3.18 -6.65 -12.10
C ALA A 39 2.77 -5.25 -11.63
N ALA A 40 1.94 -4.54 -12.42
CA ALA A 40 1.42 -3.23 -12.06
C ALA A 40 0.68 -3.25 -10.72
N ILE A 41 -0.21 -4.23 -10.50
CA ILE A 41 -0.95 -4.38 -9.23
C ILE A 41 0.01 -4.68 -8.07
N ILE A 42 0.98 -5.58 -8.27
CA ILE A 42 1.95 -5.96 -7.22
C ILE A 42 2.76 -4.73 -6.81
N LEU A 43 3.27 -3.96 -7.77
CA LEU A 43 4.08 -2.77 -7.51
C LEU A 43 3.28 -1.62 -6.90
N ALA A 44 2.05 -1.39 -7.36
CA ALA A 44 1.18 -0.38 -6.79
C ALA A 44 0.89 -0.67 -5.30
N TRP A 45 0.64 -1.93 -4.96
CA TRP A 45 0.49 -2.35 -3.56
C TRP A 45 1.79 -2.21 -2.77
N SER A 46 2.93 -2.60 -3.34
CA SER A 46 4.24 -2.43 -2.68
C SER A 46 4.52 -0.97 -2.33
N ALA A 47 4.27 -0.03 -3.26
CA ALA A 47 4.42 1.40 -3.01
C ALA A 47 3.49 1.88 -1.87
N ALA A 48 2.23 1.41 -1.85
CA ALA A 48 1.30 1.74 -0.78
C ALA A 48 1.74 1.18 0.58
N ALA A 49 2.20 -0.07 0.63
CA ALA A 49 2.67 -0.71 1.85
C ALA A 49 3.93 -0.05 2.41
N ASP A 50 4.88 0.30 1.55
CA ASP A 50 6.09 1.01 1.96
C ASP A 50 5.78 2.42 2.45
N CYS A 51 4.83 3.12 1.80
CA CYS A 51 4.32 4.41 2.26
C CYS A 51 3.70 4.31 3.66
N LEU A 52 2.82 3.34 3.91
CA LEU A 52 2.21 3.12 5.23
C LEU A 52 3.26 2.84 6.30
N GLY A 53 4.25 1.98 6.00
CA GLY A 53 5.35 1.68 6.91
C GLY A 53 6.14 2.93 7.29
N ARG A 54 6.50 3.75 6.28
CA ARG A 54 7.24 4.98 6.52
C ARG A 54 6.45 6.01 7.31
N ARG A 55 5.15 6.15 7.05
CA ARG A 55 4.27 7.07 7.81
C ARG A 55 4.19 6.68 9.28
N ILE A 56 4.14 5.39 9.59
CA ILE A 56 4.25 4.89 10.96
C ILE A 56 5.61 5.26 11.55
N ASP A 57 6.70 5.09 10.80
CA ASP A 57 8.05 5.42 11.27
C ASP A 57 8.23 6.94 11.53
N GLU A 58 7.68 7.79 10.67
CA GLU A 58 7.65 9.25 10.81
C GLU A 58 6.91 9.66 12.09
N LEU A 59 5.68 9.18 12.30
CA LEU A 59 4.90 9.46 13.51
C LEU A 59 5.61 8.97 14.78
N ALA A 60 6.23 7.78 14.73
CA ALA A 60 6.98 7.25 15.86
C ALA A 60 8.21 8.12 16.19
N ALA A 61 8.89 8.65 15.17
CA ALA A 61 10.01 9.57 15.32
C ALA A 61 9.58 10.93 15.89
N GLU A 62 8.38 11.41 15.54
CA GLU A 62 7.75 12.61 16.11
C GLU A 62 7.28 12.43 17.56
N GLY A 63 7.27 11.18 18.04
CA GLY A 63 7.04 10.86 19.45
C GLY A 63 5.73 10.13 19.72
N ASP A 64 4.91 9.87 18.70
CA ASP A 64 3.61 9.22 18.82
C ASP A 64 3.73 7.83 19.48
N GLY A 65 2.91 7.61 20.51
CA GLY A 65 2.96 6.40 21.33
C GLY A 65 2.37 5.18 20.63
N ASP A 66 1.34 5.36 19.80
CA ASP A 66 0.68 4.26 19.09
C ASP A 66 1.49 3.85 17.85
N ALA A 67 2.16 4.80 17.20
CA ALA A 67 3.14 4.53 16.15
C ALA A 67 4.35 3.72 16.66
N LYS A 68 4.86 4.00 17.86
CA LYS A 68 5.93 3.19 18.48
C LYS A 68 5.48 1.75 18.79
N LYS A 69 4.23 1.58 19.25
CA LYS A 69 3.63 0.24 19.44
C LYS A 69 3.46 -0.47 18.09
N ALA A 70 3.04 0.25 17.06
CA ALA A 70 2.90 -0.25 15.70
C ALA A 70 4.24 -0.75 15.14
N GLN A 71 5.33 0.02 15.24
CA GLN A 71 6.68 -0.43 14.87
C GLN A 71 7.07 -1.73 15.59
N THR A 72 6.82 -1.79 16.89
CA THR A 72 7.12 -2.98 17.69
C THR A 72 6.29 -4.18 17.24
N ALA A 73 5.01 -4.00 16.91
CA ALA A 73 4.17 -5.06 16.37
C ALA A 73 4.65 -5.53 14.99
N LEU A 74 5.00 -4.61 14.10
CA LEU A 74 5.44 -4.89 12.74
C LEU A 74 6.78 -5.62 12.70
N SER A 75 7.75 -5.21 13.52
CA SER A 75 9.05 -5.89 13.63
C SER A 75 8.92 -7.37 14.03
N ARG A 76 7.94 -7.73 14.87
CA ARG A 76 7.68 -9.13 15.29
C ARG A 76 7.10 -10.02 14.19
N VAL A 77 6.51 -9.42 13.17
CA VAL A 77 5.90 -10.15 12.04
C VAL A 77 6.59 -9.89 10.72
N LYS A 78 7.73 -9.18 10.73
CA LYS A 78 8.55 -8.94 9.54
C LYS A 78 8.90 -10.26 8.86
N GLY A 79 8.69 -10.33 7.54
CA GLY A 79 8.90 -11.53 6.73
C GLY A 79 7.85 -12.63 6.88
N LYS A 80 6.82 -12.45 7.71
CA LYS A 80 5.70 -13.40 7.84
C LYS A 80 4.57 -13.02 6.89
N ALA A 81 3.78 -14.01 6.46
CA ALA A 81 2.60 -13.78 5.62
C ALA A 81 1.55 -12.83 6.25
N SER A 82 1.56 -12.73 7.58
CA SER A 82 0.69 -11.82 8.34
C SER A 82 1.16 -10.35 8.34
N TYR A 83 2.31 -10.04 7.75
CA TYR A 83 2.91 -8.70 7.79
C TYR A 83 1.97 -7.64 7.21
N GLU A 84 1.50 -7.84 5.97
CA GLU A 84 0.64 -6.88 5.27
C GLU A 84 -0.69 -6.63 6.00
N GLU A 85 -1.28 -7.68 6.58
CA GLU A 85 -2.48 -7.58 7.40
C GLU A 85 -2.25 -6.76 8.67
N THR A 86 -1.11 -7.02 9.31
CA THR A 86 -0.70 -6.30 10.51
C THR A 86 -0.42 -4.84 10.19
N LEU A 87 0.21 -4.56 9.04
CA LEU A 87 0.49 -3.21 8.56
C LEU A 87 -0.78 -2.38 8.43
N ILE A 88 -1.79 -2.88 7.72
CA ILE A 88 -3.09 -2.19 7.59
C ILE A 88 -3.69 -1.96 8.99
N SER A 89 -3.75 -3.00 9.82
CA SER A 89 -4.36 -2.92 11.15
C SER A 89 -3.64 -1.94 12.09
N GLN A 90 -2.31 -1.81 11.99
CA GLN A 90 -1.55 -0.87 12.82
C GLN A 90 -1.61 0.55 12.25
N ALA A 91 -1.54 0.71 10.93
CA ALA A 91 -1.72 2.01 10.28
C ALA A 91 -3.08 2.64 10.60
N LYS A 92 -4.13 1.80 10.67
CA LYS A 92 -5.46 2.22 11.13
C LYS A 92 -5.47 2.75 12.56
N LYS A 93 -4.73 2.10 13.47
CA LYS A 93 -4.60 2.54 14.86
C LYS A 93 -3.80 3.84 15.00
N CYS A 94 -2.93 4.12 14.04
CA CYS A 94 -2.24 5.41 13.91
C CYS A 94 -3.08 6.46 13.16
N GLU A 95 -4.37 6.20 12.92
CA GLU A 95 -5.31 7.13 12.28
C GLU A 95 -4.86 7.60 10.88
N LEU A 96 -4.06 6.80 10.17
CA LEU A 96 -3.55 7.16 8.83
C LEU A 96 -4.63 7.17 7.74
N PHE A 97 -5.79 6.55 8.00
CA PHE A 97 -6.90 6.44 7.08
C PHE A 97 -8.21 6.03 7.78
N ASP A 98 -9.34 6.24 7.12
CA ASP A 98 -10.68 5.94 7.64
C ASP A 98 -11.12 4.47 7.42
N ASP A 99 -12.36 4.12 7.81
CA ASP A 99 -12.85 2.74 7.72
C ASP A 99 -13.14 2.31 6.27
N TYR A 100 -13.41 3.28 5.39
CA TYR A 100 -13.63 3.03 3.98
C TYR A 100 -12.30 2.71 3.29
N GLU A 101 -11.29 3.54 3.54
CA GLU A 101 -9.93 3.35 3.05
C GLU A 101 -9.30 2.05 3.56
N GLU A 102 -9.59 1.64 4.80
CA GLU A 102 -9.17 0.33 5.31
C GLU A 102 -9.69 -0.81 4.42
N LYS A 103 -10.97 -0.76 4.03
CA LYS A 103 -11.58 -1.78 3.15
C LYS A 103 -10.94 -1.76 1.77
N CYS A 104 -10.65 -0.57 1.23
CA CYS A 104 -9.95 -0.42 -0.05
C CYS A 104 -8.54 -1.01 0.01
N LEU A 105 -7.78 -0.78 1.08
CA LEU A 105 -6.44 -1.34 1.27
C LEU A 105 -6.47 -2.86 1.39
N ARG A 106 -7.44 -3.42 2.12
CA ARG A 106 -7.64 -4.88 2.21
C ARG A 106 -7.97 -5.50 0.86
N TYR A 107 -8.85 -4.84 0.10
CA TYR A 107 -9.16 -5.27 -1.27
C TYR A 107 -7.91 -5.22 -2.18
N ALA A 108 -7.10 -4.16 -2.08
CA ALA A 108 -5.87 -4.03 -2.86
C ALA A 108 -4.85 -5.13 -2.50
N ARG A 109 -4.66 -5.41 -1.20
CA ARG A 109 -3.82 -6.50 -0.70
C ARG A 109 -4.28 -7.86 -1.24
N ASP A 110 -5.57 -8.17 -1.17
CA ASP A 110 -6.12 -9.43 -1.65
C ASP A 110 -5.95 -9.58 -3.17
N THR A 111 -6.16 -8.50 -3.91
CA THR A 111 -5.96 -8.45 -5.36
C THR A 111 -4.50 -8.68 -5.72
N ARG A 112 -3.57 -8.05 -4.99
CA ARG A 112 -2.12 -8.30 -5.11
C ARG A 112 -1.77 -9.74 -4.79
N SER A 113 -2.34 -10.32 -3.73
CA SER A 113 -2.11 -11.72 -3.35
C SER A 113 -2.49 -12.69 -4.47
N LYS A 114 -3.67 -12.49 -5.09
CA LYS A 114 -4.11 -13.25 -6.28
C LYS A 114 -3.17 -13.07 -7.47
N CYS A 115 -2.64 -11.86 -7.68
CA CYS A 115 -1.68 -11.59 -8.74
C CYS A 115 -0.32 -12.27 -8.50
N ALA A 116 0.15 -12.36 -7.25
CA ALA A 116 1.42 -12.98 -6.88
C ALA A 116 1.35 -14.51 -6.85
N HIS A 117 0.20 -15.06 -6.44
CA HIS A 117 -0.04 -16.50 -6.33
C HIS A 117 -1.18 -16.92 -7.26
N PRO A 118 -0.95 -16.97 -8.58
CA PRO A 118 -1.97 -17.39 -9.52
C PRO A 118 -2.33 -18.86 -9.21
N THR A 119 -3.55 -19.12 -8.76
CA THR A 119 -4.05 -20.46 -8.46
C THR A 119 -4.33 -21.30 -9.72
N GLY A 120 -3.85 -20.86 -10.90
CA GLY A 120 -3.91 -21.62 -12.14
C GLY A 120 -5.29 -21.72 -12.79
N VAL A 121 -6.33 -21.07 -12.24
CA VAL A 121 -7.65 -21.03 -12.88
C VAL A 121 -7.75 -19.76 -13.72
N ILE A 122 -7.42 -19.91 -15.01
CA ILE A 122 -7.81 -18.99 -16.09
C ILE A 122 -8.93 -19.68 -16.86
#